data_AF-A0AA48L3M6-F1
#
_entry.id   AF-A0AA48L3M6-F1
#
_cell.length_a   1.000
_cell.length_b   1.000
_cell.length_c   1.000
_cell.angle_alpha   90.00
_cell.angle_beta   90.00
_cell.angle_gamma   90.00
#
_symmetry.space_group_name_H-M   'P 1'
#
loop_
_entity.id
_entity.type
_entity.pdbx_description
1 polymer ?
#
loop_
_entity_poly.entity_id
_entity_poly.type
_entity_poly.pdbx_seq_one_letter_code
_entity_poly.pdbx_strand_id
1 'polypeptide(L)'
;MDVMGSRATNPMAAAVPVPAKIDTTGVDDSHDLSPTSPVDRQRMEHMMANRPGADELQNKNILKGHPTDALAAKRSDLERSMRTNRLHRDIENRPSADELVKKGVLHADQLSPHQ
;
A
#
# COMPACT_ATOMS: atom_id res chain seq x y z
N MET A 1 -50.89 29.12 -26.13
CA MET A 1 -49.89 30.08 -25.65
C MET A 1 -49.09 29.37 -24.57
N ASP A 2 -48.17 28.56 -25.06
CA ASP A 2 -47.18 27.77 -24.31
C ASP A 2 -46.08 28.68 -23.79
N VAL A 3 -45.68 28.50 -22.52
CA VAL A 3 -44.30 28.81 -22.09
C VAL A 3 -43.85 27.71 -21.14
N MET A 4 -42.85 26.97 -21.63
CA MET A 4 -42.16 25.85 -21.02
C MET A 4 -41.46 26.22 -19.72
N GLY A 5 -41.62 25.37 -18.70
CA GLY A 5 -40.74 25.31 -17.55
C GLY A 5 -39.37 24.76 -17.95
N SER A 6 -38.35 25.59 -17.78
CA SER A 6 -36.94 25.30 -18.07
C SER A 6 -36.40 24.21 -17.14
N ARG A 7 -36.33 22.97 -17.63
CA ARG A 7 -35.52 21.91 -17.02
C ARG A 7 -34.05 22.29 -17.19
N ALA A 8 -33.37 22.57 -16.08
CA ALA A 8 -31.93 22.69 -16.03
C ALA A 8 -31.30 21.40 -16.58
N THR A 9 -30.65 21.50 -17.73
CA THR A 9 -29.81 20.45 -18.29
C THR A 9 -28.50 20.42 -17.51
N ASN A 10 -28.28 19.34 -16.78
CA ASN A 10 -27.01 19.05 -16.12
C ASN A 10 -25.92 18.94 -17.19
N PRO A 11 -24.85 19.76 -17.17
CA PRO A 11 -23.81 19.67 -18.20
C PRO A 11 -23.08 18.34 -18.05
N MET A 12 -23.04 17.62 -19.18
CA MET A 12 -22.31 16.40 -19.43
C MET A 12 -20.96 16.35 -18.72
N ALA A 13 -20.75 15.24 -18.01
CA ALA A 13 -19.53 14.44 -17.99
C ALA A 13 -18.27 15.20 -18.46
N ALA A 14 -17.50 15.70 -17.51
CA ALA A 14 -16.07 15.92 -17.72
C ALA A 14 -15.46 14.57 -18.10
N ALA A 15 -15.28 14.37 -19.40
CA ALA A 15 -14.58 13.23 -19.95
C ALA A 15 -13.19 13.20 -19.31
N VAL A 16 -12.96 12.22 -18.46
CA VAL A 16 -11.61 11.84 -18.05
C VAL A 16 -10.85 11.60 -19.37
N PRO A 17 -9.73 12.29 -19.62
CA PRO A 17 -8.94 12.03 -20.80
C PRO A 17 -8.41 10.61 -20.65
N VAL A 18 -9.06 9.68 -21.34
CA VAL A 18 -8.52 8.35 -21.58
C VAL A 18 -7.16 8.59 -22.23
N PRO A 19 -6.04 8.10 -21.66
CA PRO A 19 -4.74 8.31 -22.27
C PRO A 19 -4.79 7.71 -23.68
N ALA A 20 -4.79 8.60 -24.66
CA ALA A 20 -4.67 8.23 -26.05
C ALA A 20 -3.28 7.63 -26.23
N LYS A 21 -3.28 6.42 -26.81
CA LYS A 21 -2.13 5.57 -27.15
C LYS A 21 -1.70 4.65 -26.02
N ILE A 22 -2.31 3.47 -26.00
CA ILE A 22 -1.60 2.26 -25.59
C ILE A 22 -0.56 2.05 -26.68
N ASP A 23 0.73 2.28 -26.40
CA ASP A 23 1.81 2.00 -27.34
C ASP A 23 1.87 0.49 -27.59
N THR A 24 1.19 0.02 -28.65
CA THR A 24 1.13 -1.40 -29.04
C THR A 24 2.40 -1.85 -29.78
N THR A 25 3.43 -1.03 -29.86
CA THR A 25 4.66 -1.26 -30.64
C THR A 25 5.60 -2.33 -30.05
N GLY A 26 5.13 -3.16 -29.12
CA GLY A 26 5.91 -4.20 -28.46
C GLY A 26 5.06 -5.36 -27.93
N VAL A 27 3.85 -5.54 -28.48
CA VAL A 27 3.04 -6.73 -28.22
C VAL A 27 3.49 -7.79 -29.21
N ASP A 28 4.04 -8.89 -28.71
CA ASP A 28 4.31 -10.05 -29.53
C ASP A 28 2.98 -10.75 -29.83
N ASP A 29 2.51 -10.64 -31.08
CA ASP A 29 1.29 -11.31 -31.56
C ASP A 29 1.58 -12.78 -31.92
N SER A 30 2.82 -13.25 -31.76
CA SER A 30 3.17 -14.64 -31.99
C SER A 30 2.49 -15.54 -30.94
N HIS A 31 1.80 -16.58 -31.43
CA HIS A 31 1.06 -17.52 -30.59
C HIS A 31 1.98 -18.52 -29.85
N ASP A 32 3.30 -18.40 -30.03
CA ASP A 32 4.28 -19.17 -29.30
C ASP A 32 4.76 -18.35 -28.10
N LEU A 33 4.43 -18.79 -26.89
CA LEU A 33 4.98 -18.25 -25.64
C LEU A 33 6.48 -18.59 -25.49
N SER A 34 7.23 -18.66 -26.59
CA SER A 34 8.62 -19.07 -26.61
C SER A 34 9.50 -17.87 -26.20
N PRO A 35 10.43 -18.04 -25.25
CA PRO A 35 11.29 -16.96 -24.77
C PRO A 35 12.38 -16.54 -25.78
N THR A 36 12.25 -16.94 -27.03
CA THR A 36 13.27 -16.76 -28.07
C THR A 36 13.09 -15.47 -28.85
N SER A 37 11.92 -14.83 -28.73
CA SER A 37 11.61 -13.57 -29.40
C SER A 37 12.62 -12.46 -29.04
N PRO A 38 13.19 -11.76 -30.04
CA PRO A 38 14.15 -10.69 -29.80
C PRO A 38 13.52 -9.48 -29.11
N VAL A 39 12.22 -9.23 -29.31
CA VAL A 39 11.48 -8.12 -28.70
C VAL A 39 11.29 -8.38 -27.20
N ASP A 40 10.89 -9.59 -26.84
CA ASP A 40 10.75 -9.99 -25.44
C ASP A 40 12.08 -9.97 -24.69
N ARG A 41 13.19 -10.33 -25.35
CA ARG A 41 14.53 -10.23 -24.77
C ARG A 41 14.89 -8.79 -24.42
N GLN A 42 14.67 -7.85 -25.34
CA GLN A 42 14.93 -6.43 -25.09
C GLN A 42 14.04 -5.89 -23.95
N ARG A 43 12.78 -6.29 -23.92
CA ARG A 43 11.85 -5.92 -22.84
C ARG A 43 12.32 -6.48 -21.50
N MET A 44 12.73 -7.75 -21.46
CA MET A 44 13.27 -8.39 -20.26
C MET A 44 14.53 -7.68 -19.79
N GLU A 45 15.48 -7.38 -20.68
CA GLU A 45 16.70 -6.64 -20.37
C GLU A 45 16.39 -5.28 -19.73
N HIS A 46 15.42 -4.54 -20.28
CA HIS A 46 14.97 -3.27 -19.71
C HIS A 46 14.35 -3.45 -18.30
N MET A 47 13.53 -4.48 -18.10
CA MET A 47 12.95 -4.80 -16.79
C MET A 47 14.00 -5.22 -15.76
N MET A 48 15.03 -5.94 -16.19
CA MET A 48 16.15 -6.34 -15.31
C MET A 48 17.02 -5.13 -14.94
N ALA A 49 17.24 -4.19 -15.88
CA ALA A 49 17.98 -2.97 -15.61
C ALA A 49 17.28 -2.07 -14.57
N ASN A 50 15.94 -2.03 -14.59
CA ASN A 50 15.13 -1.23 -13.67
C ASN A 50 14.70 -1.99 -12.40
N ARG A 51 15.27 -3.17 -12.12
CA ARG A 51 14.89 -3.99 -10.98
C ARG A 51 15.32 -3.33 -9.65
N PRO A 52 14.39 -3.10 -8.69
CA PRO A 52 14.74 -2.63 -7.35
C PRO A 52 15.64 -3.63 -6.60
N GLY A 53 16.53 -3.11 -5.76
CA GLY A 53 17.40 -3.92 -4.91
C GLY A 53 16.62 -4.69 -3.82
N ALA A 54 17.22 -5.75 -3.27
CA ALA A 54 16.60 -6.54 -2.21
C ALA A 54 16.31 -5.70 -0.95
N ASP A 55 17.24 -4.83 -0.56
CA ASP A 55 17.08 -3.91 0.58
C ASP A 55 15.91 -2.94 0.40
N GLU A 56 15.74 -2.39 -0.82
CA GLU A 56 14.62 -1.50 -1.11
C GLU A 56 13.27 -2.21 -0.96
N LEU A 57 13.18 -3.46 -1.42
CA LEU A 57 11.99 -4.28 -1.27
C LEU A 57 11.72 -4.65 0.19
N GLN A 58 12.75 -4.83 1.02
CA GLN A 58 12.61 -5.02 2.46
C GLN A 58 12.11 -3.74 3.15
N ASN A 59 12.68 -2.59 2.79
CA ASN A 59 12.25 -1.28 3.32
C ASN A 59 10.80 -0.95 2.95
N LYS A 60 10.38 -1.32 1.73
CA LYS A 60 8.99 -1.22 1.28
C LYS A 60 8.08 -2.31 1.86
N ASN A 61 8.61 -3.19 2.72
CA ASN A 61 7.90 -4.29 3.37
C ASN A 61 7.28 -5.29 2.38
N ILE A 62 7.81 -5.37 1.16
CA ILE A 62 7.41 -6.29 0.08
C ILE A 62 8.13 -7.62 0.28
N LEU A 63 9.46 -7.58 0.47
CA LEU A 63 10.27 -8.77 0.73
C LEU A 63 10.36 -9.01 2.25
N LYS A 64 9.83 -10.15 2.71
CA LYS A 64 9.93 -10.55 4.13
C LYS A 64 11.26 -11.29 4.32
N GLY A 65 12.25 -10.61 4.89
CA GLY A 65 13.54 -11.21 5.22
C GLY A 65 14.47 -11.42 4.03
N HIS A 66 15.51 -12.23 4.23
CA HIS A 66 16.49 -12.52 3.18
C HIS A 66 15.89 -13.48 2.14
N PRO A 67 16.15 -13.32 0.82
CA PRO A 67 15.54 -14.15 -0.22
C PRO A 67 15.86 -15.65 -0.14
N THR A 68 16.89 -16.04 0.62
CA THR A 68 17.25 -17.45 0.85
C THR A 68 16.56 -18.07 2.08
N ASP A 69 15.84 -17.28 2.88
CA ASP A 69 15.23 -17.75 4.12
C ASP A 69 13.80 -18.24 3.89
N ALA A 70 13.66 -19.55 3.68
CA ALA A 70 12.36 -20.20 3.51
C ALA A 70 11.44 -20.08 4.74
N LEU A 71 11.97 -19.74 5.93
CA LEU A 71 11.21 -19.63 7.18
C LEU A 71 10.82 -18.17 7.51
N ALA A 72 11.15 -17.20 6.66
CA ALA A 72 10.88 -15.80 6.93
C ALA A 72 9.38 -15.51 7.20
N ALA A 73 8.48 -16.18 6.47
CA ALA A 73 7.04 -16.07 6.71
C ALA A 73 6.65 -16.52 8.13
N LYS A 74 7.10 -17.73 8.54
CA LYS A 74 6.81 -18.29 9.86
C LYS A 74 7.40 -17.44 11.00
N ARG A 75 8.60 -16.86 10.80
CA ARG A 75 9.20 -15.93 11.76
C ARG A 75 8.35 -14.66 11.92
N SER A 76 7.92 -14.07 10.80
CA SER A 76 7.04 -12.89 10.83
C SER A 76 5.71 -13.18 11.55
N ASP A 77 5.12 -14.35 11.33
CA ASP A 77 3.88 -14.75 12.00
C ASP A 77 4.08 -14.91 13.52
N LEU A 78 5.20 -15.51 13.93
CA LEU A 78 5.56 -15.63 15.34
C LEU A 78 5.79 -14.25 15.97
N GLU A 79 6.56 -13.38 15.32
CA GLU A 79 6.80 -12.02 15.79
C GLU A 79 5.48 -11.23 15.93
N ARG A 80 4.57 -11.39 14.97
CA ARG A 80 3.24 -10.77 15.04
C ARG A 80 2.47 -11.27 16.25
N SER A 81 2.41 -12.58 16.47
CA SER A 81 1.75 -13.18 17.64
C SER A 81 2.36 -12.69 18.96
N MET A 82 3.69 -12.61 19.02
CA MET A 82 4.39 -12.08 20.20
C MET A 82 4.04 -10.61 20.45
N ARG A 83 4.01 -9.77 19.40
CA ARG A 83 3.61 -8.36 19.51
C ARG A 83 2.16 -8.22 19.94
N THR A 84 1.23 -9.02 19.38
CA THR A 84 -0.18 -8.96 19.76
C THR A 84 -0.39 -9.38 21.21
N ASN A 85 0.30 -10.41 21.67
CA ASN A 85 0.20 -10.87 23.06
C ASN A 85 0.76 -9.84 24.05
N ARG A 86 1.87 -9.18 23.70
CA ARG A 86 2.43 -8.07 24.50
C ARG A 86 1.45 -6.90 24.56
N LEU A 87 0.97 -6.46 23.41
CA LEU A 87 -0.01 -5.37 23.32
C LEU A 87 -1.27 -5.68 24.14
N HIS A 88 -1.77 -6.92 24.08
CA HIS A 88 -2.92 -7.33 24.86
C HIS A 88 -2.70 -7.14 26.36
N ARG A 89 -1.56 -7.64 26.87
CA ARG A 89 -1.19 -7.48 28.28
C ARG A 89 -1.01 -6.02 28.68
N ASP A 90 -0.42 -5.21 27.81
CA ASP A 90 -0.20 -3.79 28.08
C ASP A 90 -1.52 -3.01 28.10
N ILE A 91 -2.49 -3.40 27.27
CA ILE A 91 -3.84 -2.83 27.27
C ILE A 91 -4.61 -3.24 28.53
N GLU A 92 -4.54 -4.50 28.94
CA GLU A 92 -5.18 -4.97 30.18
C GLU A 92 -4.65 -4.23 31.41
N ASN A 93 -3.35 -3.96 31.45
CA ASN A 93 -2.69 -3.24 32.55
C ASN A 93 -2.62 -1.73 32.32
N ARG A 94 -3.41 -1.19 31.39
CA ARG A 94 -3.37 0.23 31.07
C ARG A 94 -3.74 1.07 32.30
N PRO A 95 -2.81 1.89 32.84
CA PRO A 95 -3.09 2.73 33.99
C PRO A 95 -4.15 3.77 33.65
N SER A 96 -4.97 4.09 34.64
CA SER A 96 -5.97 5.16 34.56
C SER A 96 -5.31 6.54 34.45
N ALA A 97 -6.06 7.51 33.92
CA ALA A 97 -5.55 8.87 33.77
C ALA A 97 -5.19 9.49 35.13
N ASP A 98 -5.97 9.23 36.18
CA ASP A 98 -5.67 9.69 37.55
C ASP A 98 -4.36 9.11 38.10
N GLU A 99 -4.07 7.85 37.82
CA GLU A 99 -2.80 7.23 38.20
C GLU A 99 -1.62 7.83 37.46
N LEU A 100 -1.80 8.22 36.19
CA LEU A 100 -0.78 8.91 35.41
C LEU A 100 -0.52 10.32 35.94
N VAL A 101 -1.55 11.03 36.42
CA VAL A 101 -1.40 12.34 37.08
C VAL A 101 -0.66 12.20 38.41
N LYS A 102 -1.02 11.21 39.23
CA LYS A 102 -0.32 10.92 40.49
C LYS A 102 1.15 10.56 40.28
N LYS A 103 1.48 9.87 39.19
CA LYS A 103 2.85 9.54 38.80
C LYS A 103 3.60 10.70 38.14
N GLY A 104 2.96 11.85 37.93
CA GLY A 104 3.56 13.02 37.28
C GLY A 104 3.80 12.86 35.78
N VAL A 105 3.21 11.84 35.15
CA VAL A 105 3.34 11.56 33.71
C VAL A 105 2.35 12.41 32.90
N LEU A 106 1.16 12.66 33.45
CA LEU A 106 0.10 13.46 32.83
C LEU A 106 -0.16 14.70 33.67
N HIS A 107 -0.31 15.87 33.04
CA HIS A 107 -0.72 17.10 33.73
C HIS A 107 -2.24 17.19 33.78
N ALA A 108 -2.81 17.68 34.88
CA ALA A 108 -4.26 17.76 35.06
C ALA A 108 -4.97 18.61 33.98
N ASP A 109 -4.28 19.59 33.41
CA ASP A 109 -4.78 20.46 32.33
C ASP A 109 -4.95 19.70 31.00
N GLN A 110 -4.22 18.60 30.81
CA GLN A 110 -4.29 17.73 29.62
C GLN A 110 -5.34 16.61 29.72
N LEU A 111 -6.03 16.47 30.87
CA LEU A 111 -7.12 15.50 31.04
C LEU A 111 -8.35 15.84 30.20
N SER A 112 -8.52 17.12 29.86
CA SER A 112 -9.51 17.55 28.88
C SER A 112 -8.87 17.45 27.50
N PRO A 113 -9.41 16.65 26.56
CA PRO A 113 -8.85 16.58 25.22
C PRO A 113 -8.86 18.00 24.63
N HIS A 114 -7.68 18.54 24.35
CA HIS A 114 -7.53 19.79 23.61
C HIS A 114 -8.15 19.56 22.23
N GLN A 115 -9.34 20.10 22.02
CA GLN A 115 -10.02 20.10 20.73
C GLN A 115 -9.21 20.89 19.69
#